data_AF-A0A9P8QYC3-F1
#
_entry.id   AF-A0A9P8QYC3-F1
#
_cell.length_a   1.000
_cell.length_b   1.000
_cell.length_c   1.000
_cell.angle_alpha   90.00
_cell.angle_beta   90.00
_cell.angle_gamma   90.00
#
_symmetry.space_group_name_H-M   'P 1'
#
loop_
_entity.id
_entity.type
_entity.pdbx_description
1 polymer ?
#
loop_
_entity_poly.entity_id
_entity_poly.type
_entity_poly.pdbx_seq_one_letter_code
_entity_poly.pdbx_strand_id
1 'polypeptide(L)'
;MGHKELWLEDWTNDKSALTRAKIGQTSPVGWLDWSVASPDMRFDWGLKAASHEFSSVSENLQYLIRGLEHKPATYKDNGDFLQPSQVIVSNPEDWGNCVSQTRLKTSFIAEVQDTPYVLEISIDQVWPALWTTAEPDIGWRIELYGKHWDSAMNQVNPIDQRKDWGEGLKNVWVGTDPDLGKRFSSLLQVVVQLQIQLDAMERLPSRAEQQ
;
A
#
# COMPACT_ATOMS: atom_id res chain seq x y z
N MET A 1 -21.72 7.55 -1.65
CA MET A 1 -21.04 7.93 -2.91
C MET A 1 -19.62 7.40 -2.81
N GLY A 2 -19.12 6.67 -3.80
CA GLY A 2 -17.74 6.16 -3.78
C GLY A 2 -16.76 7.32 -3.88
N HIS A 3 -15.75 7.35 -3.02
CA HIS A 3 -14.66 8.30 -3.12
C HIS A 3 -13.81 7.94 -4.35
N LYS A 4 -13.56 8.93 -5.20
CA LYS A 4 -12.62 8.79 -6.32
C LYS A 4 -11.27 9.31 -5.89
N GLU A 5 -10.23 8.56 -6.18
CA GLU A 5 -8.87 8.89 -5.82
C GLU A 5 -8.06 9.16 -7.09
N LEU A 6 -7.23 10.20 -7.06
CA LEU A 6 -6.27 10.47 -8.13
C LEU A 6 -4.94 9.83 -7.72
N TRP A 7 -4.48 8.85 -8.50
CA TRP A 7 -3.26 8.10 -8.22
C TRP A 7 -2.11 8.64 -9.08
N LEU A 8 -1.00 8.91 -8.41
CA LEU A 8 0.28 9.29 -9.01
C LEU A 8 1.35 8.35 -8.46
N GLU A 9 1.79 7.41 -9.29
CA GLU A 9 2.84 6.44 -8.95
C GLU A 9 4.20 6.92 -9.47
N ASP A 10 5.24 6.73 -8.67
CA ASP A 10 6.63 7.08 -9.00
C ASP A 10 6.81 8.53 -9.49
N TRP A 11 6.13 9.47 -8.81
CA TRP A 11 6.22 10.90 -9.14
C TRP A 11 7.58 11.48 -8.69
N THR A 12 8.36 11.97 -9.65
CA THR A 12 9.71 12.54 -9.43
C THR A 12 9.88 13.92 -10.05
N ASN A 13 8.79 14.72 -10.08
CA ASN A 13 8.69 15.99 -10.82
C ASN A 13 8.81 15.86 -12.35
N ASP A 14 8.92 14.64 -12.88
CA ASP A 14 8.94 14.40 -14.31
C ASP A 14 7.53 14.52 -14.91
N LYS A 15 7.38 15.44 -15.88
CA LYS A 15 6.13 15.66 -16.61
C LYS A 15 5.68 14.44 -17.41
N SER A 16 6.55 13.47 -17.70
CA SER A 16 6.16 12.20 -18.32
C SER A 16 5.17 11.41 -17.46
N ALA A 17 5.25 11.55 -16.13
CA ALA A 17 4.38 10.87 -15.17
C ALA A 17 2.91 11.32 -15.25
N LEU A 18 2.62 12.47 -15.87
CA LEU A 18 1.24 12.89 -16.16
C LEU A 18 0.48 11.85 -17.01
N THR A 19 1.19 11.14 -17.89
CA THR A 19 0.59 10.08 -18.71
C THR A 19 0.23 8.82 -17.92
N ARG A 20 0.81 8.66 -16.72
CA ARG A 20 0.56 7.53 -15.82
C ARG A 20 -0.50 7.84 -14.74
N ALA A 21 -0.90 9.11 -14.62
CA ALA A 21 -1.92 9.53 -13.68
C ALA A 21 -3.26 8.87 -14.03
N LYS A 22 -3.96 8.38 -13.00
CA LYS A 22 -5.23 7.65 -13.16
C LYS A 22 -6.21 8.06 -12.07
N ILE A 23 -7.49 8.20 -12.43
CA ILE A 23 -8.55 8.36 -11.43
C ILE A 23 -9.14 6.99 -11.15
N GLY A 24 -8.89 6.48 -9.95
CA GLY A 24 -9.34 5.19 -9.48
C GLY A 24 -10.58 5.29 -8.61
N GLN A 25 -11.44 4.29 -8.70
CA GLN A 25 -12.40 3.97 -7.66
C GLN A 25 -12.12 2.54 -7.17
N THR A 26 -11.81 2.43 -5.88
CA THR A 26 -11.59 1.14 -5.22
C THR A 26 -12.91 0.61 -4.68
N SER A 27 -13.23 -0.64 -5.01
CA SER A 27 -14.38 -1.34 -4.46
C SER A 27 -13.91 -2.59 -3.71
N PRO A 28 -14.23 -2.75 -2.41
CA PRO A 28 -13.83 -3.93 -1.66
C PRO A 28 -14.49 -5.17 -2.26
N VAL A 29 -13.72 -6.26 -2.30
CA VAL A 29 -14.17 -7.54 -2.81
C VAL A 29 -14.51 -8.42 -1.62
N GLY A 30 -15.79 -8.40 -1.24
CA GLY A 30 -16.25 -8.89 0.07
C GLY A 30 -16.05 -10.38 0.37
N TRP A 31 -15.70 -11.20 -0.61
CA TRP A 31 -15.45 -12.64 -0.42
C TRP A 31 -13.97 -12.97 -0.15
N LEU A 32 -13.07 -11.97 -0.14
CA LEU A 32 -11.70 -12.07 0.37
C LEU A 32 -11.44 -10.91 1.32
N ASP A 33 -12.09 -10.93 2.47
CA ASP A 33 -11.88 -10.01 3.59
C ASP A 33 -11.76 -10.82 4.87
N TRP A 34 -10.55 -11.23 5.19
CA TRP A 34 -10.25 -12.06 6.35
C TRP A 34 -9.46 -11.24 7.36
N SER A 35 -9.76 -11.45 8.64
CA SER A 35 -8.93 -10.95 9.73
C SER A 35 -8.47 -12.13 10.58
N VAL A 36 -7.18 -12.14 10.90
CA VAL A 36 -6.57 -13.07 11.83
C VAL A 36 -6.15 -12.24 13.03
N ALA A 37 -6.90 -12.39 14.12
CA ALA A 37 -6.54 -11.80 15.39
C ALA A 37 -5.28 -12.50 15.93
N SER A 38 -4.30 -11.71 16.35
CA SER A 38 -3.15 -12.26 17.07
C SER A 38 -3.59 -12.76 18.46
N PRO A 39 -3.07 -13.90 18.96
CA PRO A 39 -3.44 -14.40 20.29
C PRO A 39 -3.16 -13.42 21.44
N ASP A 40 -2.21 -12.51 21.25
CA ASP A 40 -1.84 -11.44 22.18
C ASP A 40 -2.48 -10.08 21.85
N MET A 41 -3.27 -10.02 20.77
CA MET A 41 -4.01 -8.85 20.26
C MET A 41 -3.16 -7.60 20.00
N ARG A 42 -1.85 -7.77 19.74
CA ARG A 42 -0.95 -6.64 19.48
C ARG A 42 -1.01 -6.19 18.02
N PHE A 43 -0.99 -7.15 17.10
CA PHE A 43 -1.03 -6.90 15.67
C PHE A 43 -2.02 -7.84 15.00
N ASP A 44 -3.18 -7.30 14.62
CA ASP A 44 -4.17 -8.02 13.83
C ASP A 44 -3.79 -7.98 12.36
N TRP A 45 -3.87 -9.12 11.69
CA TRP A 45 -3.55 -9.23 10.27
C TRP A 45 -4.82 -9.32 9.45
N GLY A 46 -4.92 -8.47 8.43
CA GLY A 46 -6.03 -8.50 7.47
C GLY A 46 -5.56 -8.98 6.11
N LEU A 47 -6.31 -9.88 5.48
CA LEU A 47 -6.19 -10.19 4.06
C LEU A 47 -7.42 -9.62 3.35
N LYS A 48 -7.20 -8.63 2.48
CA LYS A 48 -8.26 -7.93 1.76
C LYS A 48 -7.98 -7.94 0.26
N ALA A 49 -9.01 -8.20 -0.53
CA ALA A 49 -9.00 -7.91 -1.96
C ALA A 49 -9.86 -6.69 -2.28
N ALA A 50 -9.47 -5.96 -3.31
CA ALA A 50 -10.25 -4.89 -3.87
C ALA A 50 -10.14 -4.88 -5.40
N SER A 51 -11.23 -4.49 -6.07
CA SER A 51 -11.21 -4.17 -7.49
C SER A 51 -10.96 -2.68 -7.66
N HIS A 52 -10.23 -2.36 -8.71
CA HIS A 52 -9.91 -0.97 -9.06
C HIS A 52 -10.44 -0.70 -10.46
N GLU A 53 -11.29 0.30 -10.57
CA GLU A 53 -11.75 0.83 -11.86
C GLU A 53 -11.05 2.15 -12.11
N PHE A 54 -10.37 2.25 -13.25
CA PHE A 54 -9.62 3.46 -13.61
C PHE A 54 -10.29 4.20 -14.76
N SER A 55 -10.22 5.54 -14.68
CA SER A 55 -10.67 6.46 -15.71
C SER A 55 -9.60 7.52 -15.97
N SER A 56 -9.72 8.19 -17.11
CA SER A 56 -8.79 9.24 -17.52
C SER A 56 -8.86 10.46 -16.59
N VAL A 57 -7.74 11.15 -16.45
CA VAL A 57 -7.63 12.37 -15.66
C VAL A 57 -8.11 13.56 -16.47
N SER A 58 -9.08 14.32 -15.94
CA SER A 58 -9.58 15.54 -16.58
C SER A 58 -8.50 16.61 -16.71
N GLU A 59 -8.64 17.54 -17.68
CA GLU A 59 -7.65 18.61 -17.90
C GLU A 59 -7.40 19.46 -16.64
N ASN A 60 -8.45 19.74 -15.87
CA ASN A 60 -8.32 20.44 -14.59
C ASN A 60 -7.40 19.67 -13.65
N LEU A 61 -7.63 18.37 -13.42
CA LEU A 61 -6.77 17.59 -12.54
C LEU A 61 -5.34 17.42 -13.10
N GLN A 62 -5.15 17.43 -14.41
CA GLN A 62 -3.80 17.50 -15.00
C GLN A 62 -3.09 18.83 -14.69
N TYR A 63 -3.82 19.94 -14.64
CA TYR A 63 -3.27 21.22 -14.21
C TYR A 63 -2.86 21.19 -12.73
N LEU A 64 -3.64 20.55 -11.86
CA LEU A 64 -3.26 20.31 -10.46
C LEU A 64 -1.96 19.51 -10.35
N ILE A 65 -1.85 18.38 -11.09
CA ILE A 65 -0.66 17.52 -11.03
C ILE A 65 0.59 18.30 -11.46
N ARG A 66 0.49 19.20 -12.45
CA ARG A 66 1.61 20.05 -12.89
C ARG A 66 2.09 21.02 -11.82
N GLY A 67 1.24 21.36 -10.85
CA GLY A 67 1.57 22.22 -9.72
C GLY A 67 2.15 21.46 -8.51
N LEU A 68 2.29 20.14 -8.60
CA LEU A 68 2.89 19.32 -7.54
C LEU A 68 4.42 19.36 -7.63
N GLU A 69 5.06 19.56 -6.50
CA GLU A 69 6.49 19.45 -6.31
C GLU A 69 6.80 18.34 -5.31
N HIS A 70 7.51 17.31 -5.76
CA HIS A 70 8.06 16.25 -4.92
C HIS A 70 9.44 16.65 -4.43
N LYS A 71 9.67 16.54 -3.12
CA LYS A 71 10.98 16.64 -2.50
C LYS A 71 11.37 15.26 -1.98
N PRO A 72 12.23 14.52 -2.70
CA PRO A 72 12.62 13.19 -2.29
C PRO A 72 13.33 13.23 -0.94
N ALA A 73 13.15 12.18 -0.15
CA ALA A 73 13.88 12.02 1.09
C ALA A 73 15.39 11.88 0.80
N THR A 74 16.21 12.54 1.62
CA THR A 74 17.67 12.43 1.53
C THR A 74 18.18 11.57 2.67
N TYR A 75 18.48 10.31 2.38
CA TYR A 75 19.00 9.37 3.37
C TYR A 75 20.51 9.60 3.56
N LYS A 76 20.94 9.73 4.81
CA LYS A 76 22.37 9.75 5.16
C LYS A 76 22.80 8.32 5.47
N ASP A 77 24.02 7.94 5.08
CA ASP A 77 24.56 6.56 5.25
C ASP A 77 24.53 6.03 6.69
N ASN A 78 24.43 6.91 7.70
CA ASN A 78 24.34 6.56 9.13
C ASN A 78 23.07 7.13 9.80
N GLY A 79 22.05 7.55 9.04
CA GLY A 79 20.87 8.29 9.52
C GLY A 79 19.55 7.49 9.50
N ASP A 80 18.44 8.21 9.68
CA ASP A 80 17.09 7.62 9.60
C ASP A 80 16.75 7.17 8.19
N PHE A 81 16.88 5.86 7.94
CA PHE A 81 16.54 5.21 6.66
C PHE A 81 15.04 5.23 6.33
N LEU A 82 14.20 5.73 7.24
CA LEU A 82 12.74 5.75 7.13
C LEU A 82 12.17 7.17 7.01
N GLN A 83 12.99 8.18 6.71
CA GLN A 83 12.47 9.53 6.51
C GLN A 83 11.55 9.56 5.26
N PRO A 84 10.27 9.95 5.37
CA PRO A 84 9.38 10.03 4.22
C PRO A 84 9.77 11.21 3.32
N SER A 85 9.46 11.07 2.03
CA SER A 85 9.55 12.19 1.09
C SER A 85 8.49 13.26 1.39
N GLN A 86 8.56 14.42 0.73
CA GLN A 86 7.53 15.46 0.87
C GLN A 86 6.88 15.76 -0.48
N VAL A 87 5.62 16.18 -0.44
CA VAL A 87 4.90 16.71 -1.60
C VAL A 87 4.39 18.10 -1.28
N ILE A 88 4.58 19.04 -2.20
CA ILE A 88 4.14 20.43 -2.07
C ILE A 88 3.16 20.71 -3.20
N VAL A 89 1.97 21.17 -2.84
CA VAL A 89 0.99 21.66 -3.81
C VAL A 89 1.18 23.17 -3.96
N SER A 90 1.44 23.63 -5.18
CA SER A 90 1.42 25.06 -5.49
C SER A 90 -0.02 25.59 -5.54
N ASN A 91 -0.27 26.75 -4.94
CA ASN A 91 -1.56 27.45 -4.95
C ASN A 91 -2.77 26.57 -4.55
N PRO A 92 -2.80 25.99 -3.34
CA PRO A 92 -3.92 25.15 -2.89
C PRO A 92 -5.28 25.88 -2.91
N GLU A 93 -5.28 27.22 -2.78
CA GLU A 93 -6.48 28.07 -2.82
C GLU A 93 -7.23 28.02 -4.16
N ASP A 94 -6.50 27.85 -5.28
CA ASP A 94 -7.07 27.82 -6.64
C ASP A 94 -8.01 26.61 -6.86
N TRP A 95 -7.91 25.60 -5.99
CA TRP A 95 -8.63 24.33 -6.10
C TRP A 95 -9.83 24.21 -5.17
N GLY A 96 -10.02 25.18 -4.27
CA GLY A 96 -11.14 25.22 -3.32
C GLY A 96 -11.39 23.88 -2.63
N ASN A 97 -12.66 23.43 -2.62
CA ASN A 97 -13.09 22.16 -2.01
C ASN A 97 -13.09 20.97 -2.99
N CYS A 98 -12.39 21.07 -4.13
CA CYS A 98 -12.37 19.97 -5.12
C CYS A 98 -11.61 18.73 -4.62
N VAL A 99 -10.66 18.92 -3.72
CA VAL A 99 -9.88 17.86 -3.08
C VAL A 99 -10.16 17.92 -1.59
N SER A 100 -10.64 16.81 -1.04
CA SER A 100 -10.96 16.71 0.39
C SER A 100 -9.77 16.23 1.24
N GLN A 101 -8.84 15.51 0.63
CA GLN A 101 -7.67 14.93 1.30
C GLN A 101 -6.53 14.73 0.31
N THR A 102 -5.31 14.97 0.77
CA THR A 102 -4.08 14.57 0.08
C THR A 102 -3.36 13.53 0.92
N ARG A 103 -2.84 12.50 0.27
CA ARG A 103 -2.03 11.46 0.91
C ARG A 103 -0.73 11.27 0.16
N LEU A 104 0.38 11.21 0.89
CA LEU A 104 1.66 10.75 0.40
C LEU A 104 2.01 9.43 1.08
N LYS A 105 2.07 8.34 0.31
CA LYS A 105 2.55 7.04 0.76
C LYS A 105 4.02 6.91 0.37
N THR A 106 4.90 6.74 1.36
CA THR A 106 6.30 6.35 1.12
C THR A 106 6.45 4.88 1.47
N SER A 107 6.87 4.05 0.51
CA SER A 107 6.94 2.59 0.67
C SER A 107 8.37 2.07 0.58
N PHE A 108 8.72 1.17 1.49
CA PHE A 108 9.95 0.39 1.53
C PHE A 108 9.61 -1.06 1.27
N ILE A 109 10.07 -1.58 0.14
CA ILE A 109 9.71 -2.92 -0.34
C ILE A 109 10.94 -3.82 -0.24
N ALA A 110 10.78 -4.95 0.45
CA ALA A 110 11.83 -5.95 0.62
C ALA A 110 11.28 -7.36 0.38
N GLU A 111 12.09 -8.20 -0.25
CA GLU A 111 11.75 -9.62 -0.37
C GLU A 111 11.94 -10.32 0.97
N VAL A 112 10.99 -11.16 1.37
CA VAL A 112 11.14 -12.01 2.55
C VAL A 112 11.94 -13.24 2.14
N GLN A 113 13.17 -13.34 2.67
CA GLN A 113 14.16 -14.34 2.28
C GLN A 113 13.59 -15.77 2.29
N ASP A 114 13.89 -16.55 1.25
CA ASP A 114 13.47 -17.95 1.09
C ASP A 114 11.95 -18.16 1.06
N THR A 115 11.17 -17.10 0.84
CA THR A 115 9.72 -17.18 0.72
C THR A 115 9.23 -16.51 -0.57
N PRO A 116 8.03 -16.88 -1.06
CA PRO A 116 7.43 -16.23 -2.22
C PRO A 116 6.68 -14.92 -1.89
N TYR A 117 7.03 -14.28 -0.78
CA TYR A 117 6.37 -13.08 -0.28
C TYR A 117 7.30 -11.86 -0.32
N VAL A 118 6.67 -10.70 -0.41
CA VAL A 118 7.29 -9.38 -0.39
C VAL A 118 6.65 -8.59 0.75
N LEU A 119 7.49 -7.97 1.57
CA LEU A 119 7.09 -7.10 2.65
C LEU A 119 7.12 -5.65 2.14
N GLU A 120 6.05 -4.92 2.37
CA GLU A 120 6.01 -3.47 2.22
C GLU A 120 5.82 -2.82 3.58
N ILE A 121 6.76 -1.97 3.96
CA ILE A 121 6.62 -1.06 5.09
C ILE A 121 6.31 0.30 4.51
N SER A 122 5.19 0.89 4.88
CA SER A 122 4.76 2.18 4.35
C SER A 122 4.51 3.20 5.44
N ILE A 123 4.82 4.45 5.13
CA ILE A 123 4.52 5.63 5.92
C ILE A 123 3.54 6.47 5.11
N ASP A 124 2.35 6.65 5.67
CA ASP A 124 1.31 7.50 5.12
C ASP A 124 1.36 8.87 5.80
N GLN A 125 1.52 9.93 5.02
CA GLN A 125 1.32 11.31 5.45
C GLN A 125 0.01 11.82 4.86
N VAL A 126 -0.90 12.28 5.71
CA VAL A 126 -2.24 12.69 5.32
C VAL A 126 -2.49 14.14 5.69
N TRP A 127 -2.94 14.92 4.71
CA TRP A 127 -3.35 16.31 4.90
C TRP A 127 -4.82 16.51 4.53
N PRO A 128 -5.54 17.40 5.25
CA PRO A 128 -6.83 17.86 4.79
C PRO A 128 -6.67 18.70 3.51
N ALA A 129 -7.53 18.46 2.54
CA ALA A 129 -7.49 19.11 1.23
C ALA A 129 -6.08 19.08 0.60
N LEU A 130 -5.55 20.23 0.17
CA LEU A 130 -4.25 20.38 -0.50
C LEU A 130 -3.18 21.08 0.37
N TRP A 131 -3.39 21.15 1.69
CA TRP A 131 -2.54 21.91 2.61
C TRP A 131 -1.26 21.16 3.01
N THR A 132 -0.44 20.78 2.03
CA THR A 132 0.72 19.90 2.26
C THR A 132 1.95 20.60 2.87
N THR A 133 1.87 21.89 3.13
CA THR A 133 2.85 22.65 3.93
C THR A 133 2.58 22.60 5.43
N ALA A 134 1.37 22.17 5.84
CA ALA A 134 1.03 21.93 7.23
C ALA A 134 1.62 20.61 7.74
N GLU A 135 1.61 20.42 9.07
CA GLU A 135 1.98 19.15 9.67
C GLU A 135 0.95 18.06 9.28
N PRO A 136 1.39 16.92 8.71
CA PRO A 136 0.49 15.81 8.36
C PRO A 136 0.11 14.96 9.57
N ASP A 137 -1.03 14.29 9.46
CA ASP A 137 -1.28 13.08 10.23
C ASP A 137 -0.40 11.96 9.68
N ILE A 138 0.43 11.36 10.54
CA ILE A 138 1.39 10.31 10.16
C ILE A 138 0.90 8.95 10.67
N GLY A 139 0.79 8.00 9.74
CA GLY A 139 0.55 6.59 10.04
C GLY A 139 1.64 5.70 9.44
N TRP A 140 1.84 4.52 10.00
CA TRP A 140 2.67 3.48 9.40
C TRP A 140 1.85 2.21 9.20
N ARG A 141 2.23 1.42 8.21
CA ARG A 141 1.59 0.14 7.91
C ARG A 141 2.62 -0.86 7.42
N ILE A 142 2.39 -2.13 7.75
CA ILE A 142 3.12 -3.26 7.20
C ILE A 142 2.13 -4.10 6.39
N GLU A 143 2.46 -4.35 5.13
CA GLU A 143 1.67 -5.13 4.19
C GLU A 143 2.52 -6.27 3.65
N LEU A 144 1.90 -7.44 3.42
CA LEU A 144 2.55 -8.62 2.87
C LEU A 144 1.88 -8.95 1.53
N TYR A 145 2.69 -9.12 0.49
CA TYR A 145 2.23 -9.42 -0.87
C TYR A 145 2.82 -10.74 -1.36
N GLY A 146 1.97 -11.63 -1.90
CA GLY A 146 2.44 -12.79 -2.66
C GLY A 146 2.92 -12.37 -4.05
N LYS A 147 4.16 -12.75 -4.43
CA LYS A 147 4.79 -12.37 -5.72
C LYS A 147 3.97 -12.71 -6.98
N HIS A 148 2.98 -13.60 -6.88
CA HIS A 148 2.15 -14.06 -7.99
C HIS A 148 0.68 -13.61 -7.91
N TRP A 149 0.31 -12.86 -6.86
CA TRP A 149 -1.09 -12.51 -6.61
C TRP A 149 -1.68 -11.65 -7.72
N ASP A 150 -0.92 -10.78 -8.38
CA ASP A 150 -1.44 -10.02 -9.52
C ASP A 150 -1.95 -10.94 -10.64
N SER A 151 -1.23 -12.02 -10.92
CA SER A 151 -1.65 -13.01 -11.92
C SER A 151 -2.84 -13.84 -11.41
N ALA A 152 -2.78 -14.32 -10.16
CA ALA A 152 -3.84 -15.12 -9.57
C ALA A 152 -5.16 -14.34 -9.48
N MET A 153 -5.14 -13.11 -8.97
CA MET A 153 -6.32 -12.26 -8.80
C MET A 153 -6.91 -11.81 -10.14
N ASN A 154 -6.10 -11.81 -11.21
CA ASN A 154 -6.54 -11.48 -12.56
C ASN A 154 -6.90 -12.68 -13.44
N GLN A 155 -6.84 -13.90 -12.92
CA GLN A 155 -7.25 -15.09 -13.66
C GLN A 155 -8.76 -15.08 -13.93
N VAL A 156 -9.12 -15.39 -15.18
CA VAL A 156 -10.49 -15.45 -15.68
C VAL A 156 -10.71 -16.80 -16.36
N ASN A 157 -11.84 -17.45 -16.08
CA ASN A 157 -12.20 -18.69 -16.75
C ASN A 157 -12.55 -18.41 -18.22
N PRO A 158 -11.96 -19.15 -19.17
CA PRO A 158 -12.12 -18.87 -20.59
C PRO A 158 -13.54 -19.15 -21.14
N ILE A 159 -14.37 -19.92 -20.43
CA ILE A 159 -15.72 -20.31 -20.86
C ILE A 159 -16.75 -19.26 -20.44
N ASP A 160 -16.77 -18.88 -19.17
CA ASP A 160 -17.80 -17.99 -18.60
C ASP A 160 -17.31 -16.54 -18.40
N GLN A 161 -16.03 -16.26 -18.66
CA GLN A 161 -15.36 -14.97 -18.49
C GLN A 161 -15.45 -14.40 -17.07
N ARG A 162 -15.65 -15.25 -16.06
CA ARG A 162 -15.67 -14.85 -14.65
C ARG A 162 -14.32 -15.05 -14.01
N LYS A 163 -14.05 -14.29 -12.95
CA LYS A 163 -12.86 -14.48 -12.11
C LYS A 163 -12.80 -15.92 -11.62
N ASP A 164 -11.67 -16.58 -11.83
CA ASP A 164 -11.47 -17.98 -11.44
C ASP A 164 -10.18 -18.10 -10.63
N TRP A 165 -10.38 -18.16 -9.32
CA TRP A 165 -9.29 -18.36 -8.35
C TRP A 165 -9.19 -19.82 -7.90
N GLY A 166 -9.94 -20.71 -8.54
CA GLY A 166 -10.07 -22.11 -8.20
C GLY A 166 -10.88 -22.39 -6.94
N GLU A 167 -11.29 -23.65 -6.79
CA GLU A 167 -11.95 -24.15 -5.59
C GLU A 167 -11.11 -23.88 -4.33
N GLY A 168 -11.75 -23.35 -3.28
CA GLY A 168 -11.07 -22.99 -2.04
C GLY A 168 -10.00 -21.89 -2.18
N LEU A 169 -10.06 -21.08 -3.26
CA LEU A 169 -9.05 -20.06 -3.59
C LEU A 169 -7.66 -20.66 -3.82
N LYS A 170 -7.57 -21.92 -4.26
CA LYS A 170 -6.30 -22.63 -4.44
C LYS A 170 -5.29 -21.91 -5.33
N ASN A 171 -5.70 -21.02 -6.23
CA ASN A 171 -4.77 -20.27 -7.09
C ASN A 171 -4.18 -19.04 -6.37
N VAL A 172 -4.73 -18.62 -5.22
CA VAL A 172 -4.25 -17.48 -4.43
C VAL A 172 -3.10 -17.85 -3.51
N TRP A 173 -3.14 -19.02 -2.86
CA TRP A 173 -2.13 -19.39 -1.87
C TRP A 173 -0.82 -19.78 -2.56
N VAL A 174 0.35 -19.29 -2.17
CA VAL A 174 1.57 -19.65 -2.93
C VAL A 174 1.99 -21.11 -2.66
N GLY A 175 2.69 -21.75 -3.60
CA GLY A 175 3.31 -23.07 -3.42
C GLY A 175 2.81 -24.15 -4.38
N THR A 176 3.58 -25.22 -4.51
CA THR A 176 3.30 -26.37 -5.38
C THR A 176 2.72 -27.57 -4.62
N ASP A 177 2.61 -27.49 -3.30
CA ASP A 177 2.03 -28.57 -2.50
C ASP A 177 0.55 -28.77 -2.92
N PRO A 178 0.13 -30.01 -3.22
CA PRO A 178 -1.26 -30.29 -3.59
C PRO A 178 -2.25 -29.99 -2.45
N ASP A 179 -1.79 -29.91 -1.19
CA ASP A 179 -2.60 -29.60 -0.03
C ASP A 179 -2.74 -28.08 0.17
N LEU A 180 -3.99 -27.61 0.09
CA LEU A 180 -4.37 -26.21 0.30
C LEU A 180 -4.03 -25.72 1.72
N GLY A 181 -4.27 -26.55 2.73
CA GLY A 181 -4.04 -26.23 4.13
C GLY A 181 -2.57 -26.00 4.41
N LYS A 182 -1.67 -26.76 3.78
CA LYS A 182 -0.23 -26.54 3.87
C LYS A 182 0.22 -25.24 3.20
N ARG A 183 -0.33 -24.92 2.02
CA ARG A 183 -0.04 -23.65 1.33
C ARG A 183 -0.50 -22.45 2.16
N PHE A 184 -1.69 -22.53 2.76
CA PHE A 184 -2.18 -21.52 3.69
C PHE A 184 -1.35 -21.44 4.98
N SER A 185 -0.95 -22.59 5.55
CA SER A 185 -0.10 -22.63 6.74
C SER A 185 1.26 -21.98 6.51
N SER A 186 1.82 -22.09 5.30
CA SER A 186 3.05 -21.39 4.92
C SER A 186 2.92 -19.87 5.03
N LEU A 187 1.80 -19.29 4.59
CA LEU A 187 1.51 -17.87 4.79
C LEU A 187 1.48 -17.51 6.29
N LEU A 188 0.77 -18.31 7.09
CA LEU A 188 0.66 -18.06 8.53
C LEU A 188 2.02 -18.13 9.24
N GLN A 189 2.92 -19.02 8.81
CA GLN A 189 4.28 -19.09 9.34
C GLN A 189 5.04 -17.77 9.10
N VAL A 190 4.93 -17.18 7.92
CA VAL A 190 5.55 -15.88 7.61
C VAL A 190 4.94 -14.77 8.47
N VAL A 191 3.62 -14.76 8.63
CA VAL A 191 2.92 -13.80 9.50
C VAL A 191 3.42 -13.90 10.95
N VAL A 192 3.50 -15.10 11.51
CA VAL A 192 3.99 -15.33 12.88
C VAL A 192 5.46 -14.92 13.02
N GLN A 193 6.31 -15.22 12.03
CA GLN A 193 7.70 -14.78 12.03
C GLN A 193 7.80 -13.25 12.07
N LEU A 194 6.99 -12.55 11.29
CA LEU A 194 6.96 -11.09 11.30
C LEU A 194 6.48 -10.54 12.64
N GLN A 195 5.42 -11.12 13.23
CA GLN A 195 4.94 -10.73 14.56
C GLN A 195 6.04 -10.84 15.61
N ILE A 196 6.80 -11.94 15.63
CA ILE A 196 7.92 -12.13 16.55
C ILE A 196 8.98 -11.02 16.40
N GLN A 197 9.28 -10.61 15.16
CA GLN A 197 10.24 -9.53 14.92
C GLN A 197 9.71 -8.17 15.39
N LEU A 198 8.43 -7.87 15.13
CA LEU A 198 7.79 -6.63 15.57
C LEU A 198 7.74 -6.52 17.09
N ASP A 199 7.37 -7.61 17.76
CA ASP A 199 7.38 -7.69 19.23
C ASP A 199 8.79 -7.48 19.81
N ALA A 200 9.81 -8.04 19.16
CA ALA A 200 11.19 -7.85 19.59
C ALA A 200 11.62 -6.38 19.45
N MET A 201 11.19 -5.69 18.38
CA MET A 201 11.49 -4.29 18.15
C MET A 201 10.81 -3.36 19.17
N GLU A 202 9.55 -3.61 19.54
CA GLU A 202 8.87 -2.84 20.58
C GLU A 202 9.50 -3.00 21.97
N ARG A 203 10.10 -4.15 22.25
CA ARG A 203 10.73 -4.44 23.54
C ARG A 203 12.15 -3.86 23.66
N LEU A 204 12.70 -3.31 22.58
CA LEU A 204 13.96 -2.56 22.65
C LEU A 204 13.68 -1.19 23.29
N PRO A 205 14.41 -0.80 24.35
CA PRO A 205 14.24 0.52 24.94
C PRO A 205 14.54 1.58 23.87
N SER A 206 13.67 2.59 23.81
CA SER A 206 13.89 3.71 22.90
C SER A 206 15.26 4.32 23.20
N ARG A 207 16.05 4.64 22.17
CA ARG A 207 17.37 5.28 22.31
C ARG A 207 17.32 6.60 23.11
N ALA A 208 16.14 7.15 23.35
CA ALA A 208 15.90 8.31 24.19
C ALA A 208 16.06 8.04 25.70
N GLU A 209 16.08 6.77 26.14
CA GLU A 209 16.21 6.40 27.56
C GLU A 209 17.64 5.99 27.97
N GLN A 210 18.62 6.16 27.08
CA GLN A 210 20.02 5.78 27.31
C GLN A 210 21.02 6.96 27.29
N GLN A 211 20.54 8.21 27.46
CA GLN A 211 21.40 9.39 27.66
C GLN A 211 21.09 10.10 28.96
#